data_AF-A0A9D4WNM6-F1
#
_entry.id   AF-A0A9D4WNM6-F1
#
_cell.length_a   1.000
_cell.length_b   1.000
_cell.length_c   1.000
_cell.angle_alpha   90.00
_cell.angle_beta   90.00
_cell.angle_gamma   90.00
#
_symmetry.space_group_name_H-M   'P 1'
#
loop_
_entity.id
_entity.type
_entity.pdbx_description
1 polymer ?
#
loop_
_entity_poly.entity_id
_entity_poly.type
_entity_poly.pdbx_seq_one_letter_code
_entity_poly.pdbx_strand_id
1 'polypeptide(L)'
;MMKNSTTILTYIKSRITPLLVADRRKPNLTGLHPGRRFNSTTAANPSVHDQDIDFPGGNVKFVPHMRFLSESTQERIPCYRVLDDNGDTILGTQSVQVSEDVAVKMYNNMVALQTMDTIFYEAQRQGRISFYVTANGEEAINIASAAALSMDDVIFPQVTYHHTN
;
A
#
# COMPACT_ATOMS: atom_id res chain seq x y z
N MET A 1 6.09 41.70 10.56
CA MET A 1 4.66 41.96 10.27
C MET A 1 4.15 40.84 9.36
N MET A 2 3.62 39.78 9.98
CA MET A 2 3.16 38.55 9.34
C MET A 2 1.93 38.82 8.48
N LYS A 3 2.00 38.49 7.18
CA LYS A 3 0.83 38.39 6.31
C LYS A 3 0.38 36.94 6.26
N ASN A 4 -0.49 36.61 7.21
CA ASN A 4 -1.53 35.60 7.30
C ASN A 4 -1.50 34.38 6.34
N SER A 5 -1.29 33.23 6.98
CA SER A 5 -1.35 31.85 6.47
C SER A 5 -2.72 31.42 5.89
N THR A 6 -3.76 32.25 5.98
CA THR A 6 -5.13 31.93 5.56
C THR A 6 -5.35 32.03 4.04
N THR A 7 -4.49 32.75 3.33
CA THR A 7 -4.65 32.98 1.88
C THR A 7 -4.26 31.73 1.05
N ILE A 8 -3.34 30.91 1.54
CA ILE A 8 -2.84 29.71 0.82
C ILE A 8 -3.84 28.54 0.91
N LEU A 9 -4.50 28.38 2.07
CA LEU A 9 -5.53 27.34 2.25
C LEU A 9 -6.80 27.58 1.41
N THR A 10 -7.09 28.84 1.07
CA THR A 10 -8.21 29.20 0.20
C THR A 10 -7.93 28.82 -1.27
N TYR A 11 -6.66 28.87 -1.70
CA TYR A 11 -6.25 28.54 -3.07
C TYR A 11 -6.36 27.03 -3.39
N ILE A 12 -6.19 26.17 -2.39
CA ILE A 12 -6.23 24.71 -2.56
C ILE A 12 -7.67 24.19 -2.61
N LYS A 13 -8.60 24.85 -1.90
CA LYS A 13 -10.02 24.45 -1.83
C LYS A 13 -10.80 24.68 -3.13
N SER A 14 -10.31 25.48 -4.08
CA SER A 14 -11.07 25.82 -5.29
C SER A 14 -10.80 24.93 -6.51
N ARG A 15 -9.94 23.90 -6.39
CA ARG A 15 -9.51 23.07 -7.55
C ARG A 15 -9.91 21.60 -7.50
N ILE A 16 -10.61 21.15 -6.46
CA ILE A 16 -10.98 19.73 -6.34
C ILE A 16 -12.51 19.63 -6.19
N THR A 17 -13.13 19.03 -7.21
CA THR A 17 -14.56 18.76 -7.49
C THR A 17 -15.36 19.92 -8.10
N PRO A 18 -16.17 19.66 -9.17
CA PRO A 18 -16.81 18.39 -9.54
C PRO A 18 -16.59 17.96 -11.02
N LEU A 19 -16.35 16.68 -11.28
CA LEU A 19 -16.43 16.13 -12.64
C LEU A 19 -16.70 14.62 -12.59
N LEU A 20 -17.96 14.26 -12.32
CA LEU A 20 -18.48 12.93 -12.67
C LEU A 20 -20.02 12.91 -12.60
N VAL A 21 -20.65 13.50 -13.61
CA VAL A 21 -21.98 13.11 -14.06
C VAL A 21 -21.94 13.04 -15.59
N ALA A 22 -21.97 11.84 -16.15
CA ALA A 22 -22.58 11.56 -17.45
C ALA A 22 -22.76 10.04 -17.66
N ASP A 23 -24.02 9.67 -17.65
CA ASP A 23 -24.70 8.51 -18.25
C ASP A 23 -24.00 7.83 -19.46
N ARG A 24 -24.06 6.48 -19.52
CA ARG A 24 -24.34 5.75 -20.77
C ARG A 24 -24.68 4.26 -20.55
N ARG A 25 -25.98 3.95 -20.73
CA ARG A 25 -26.57 2.78 -21.46
C ARG A 25 -26.29 1.35 -20.97
N LYS A 26 -27.37 0.70 -20.51
CA LYS A 26 -27.50 -0.76 -20.33
C LYS A 26 -27.49 -1.48 -21.69
N PRO A 27 -26.68 -2.53 -21.90
CA PRO A 27 -26.87 -3.42 -23.04
C PRO A 27 -28.01 -4.41 -22.75
N ASN A 28 -29.03 -4.40 -23.62
CA ASN A 28 -30.03 -5.47 -23.73
C ASN A 28 -29.35 -6.71 -24.33
N LEU A 29 -29.26 -7.80 -23.56
CA LEU A 29 -28.90 -9.13 -24.06
C LEU A 29 -30.18 -9.97 -24.17
N THR A 30 -31.04 -9.60 -25.11
CA THR A 30 -32.10 -10.48 -25.61
C THR A 30 -31.51 -11.33 -26.74
N GLY A 31 -31.15 -12.58 -26.44
CA GLY A 31 -30.71 -13.54 -27.44
C GLY A 31 -29.63 -14.48 -26.96
N LEU A 32 -30.00 -15.46 -26.11
CA LEU A 32 -29.19 -16.64 -25.86
C LEU A 32 -30.11 -17.86 -25.94
N HIS A 33 -29.78 -18.75 -26.87
CA HIS A 33 -30.44 -20.04 -27.11
C HIS A 33 -30.68 -20.81 -25.80
N PRO A 34 -31.74 -21.62 -25.69
CA PRO A 34 -31.94 -22.45 -24.50
C PRO A 34 -30.79 -23.45 -24.41
N GLY A 35 -29.82 -23.14 -23.53
CA GLY A 35 -28.76 -24.05 -23.18
C GLY A 35 -29.39 -25.34 -22.67
N ARG A 36 -28.97 -26.47 -23.20
CA ARG A 36 -29.30 -27.80 -22.64
C ARG A 36 -28.92 -27.77 -21.16
N ARG A 37 -29.93 -27.69 -20.28
CA ARG A 37 -29.75 -28.03 -18.86
C ARG A 37 -29.36 -29.50 -18.81
N PHE A 38 -28.10 -29.76 -18.50
CA PHE A 38 -27.72 -31.09 -18.02
C PHE A 38 -28.36 -31.25 -16.64
N ASN A 39 -29.36 -32.11 -16.55
CA ASN A 39 -29.93 -32.50 -15.27
C ASN A 39 -28.85 -33.25 -14.49
N SER A 40 -28.51 -32.73 -13.31
CA SER A 40 -27.70 -33.42 -12.31
C SER A 40 -28.39 -34.74 -11.96
N THR A 41 -27.78 -35.87 -12.31
CA THR A 41 -28.11 -37.17 -11.73
C THR A 41 -27.73 -37.13 -10.25
N THR A 42 -28.69 -37.40 -9.36
CA THR A 42 -28.42 -37.63 -7.94
C THR A 42 -27.54 -38.86 -7.82
N ALA A 43 -26.25 -38.66 -7.52
CA ALA A 43 -25.37 -39.76 -7.18
C ALA A 43 -25.86 -40.40 -5.86
N ALA A 44 -25.97 -41.73 -5.85
CA ALA A 44 -26.26 -42.49 -4.64
C ALA A 44 -25.28 -42.10 -3.53
N ASN A 45 -25.78 -41.89 -2.31
CA ASN A 45 -25.00 -41.50 -1.13
C ASN A 45 -23.74 -42.37 -1.00
N PRO A 46 -22.54 -41.84 -1.31
CA PRO A 46 -21.31 -42.49 -0.88
C PRO A 46 -21.26 -42.28 0.63
N SER A 47 -21.04 -43.36 1.39
CA SER A 47 -20.65 -43.24 2.80
C SER A 47 -19.55 -42.18 2.90
N VAL A 48 -19.84 -41.05 3.57
CA VAL A 48 -18.91 -39.94 3.74
C VAL A 48 -17.80 -40.43 4.67
N HIS A 49 -16.82 -41.09 4.09
CA HIS A 49 -15.54 -41.29 4.74
C HIS A 49 -14.88 -39.92 4.78
N ASP A 50 -14.74 -39.37 5.99
CA ASP A 50 -13.96 -38.17 6.31
C ASP A 50 -12.47 -38.51 6.05
N GLN A 51 -12.10 -38.62 4.76
CA GLN A 51 -10.75 -38.91 4.30
C GLN A 51 -10.03 -37.59 4.09
N ASP A 52 -9.38 -37.14 5.15
CA ASP A 52 -8.35 -36.11 5.09
C ASP A 52 -7.16 -36.71 4.29
N ILE A 53 -6.77 -36.09 3.16
CA ILE A 53 -5.55 -36.48 2.44
C ILE A 53 -4.39 -35.64 2.93
N ASP A 54 -3.30 -36.31 3.31
CA ASP A 54 -2.02 -35.67 3.59
C ASP A 54 -1.22 -35.52 2.29
N PHE A 55 -1.29 -34.34 1.68
CA PHE A 55 -0.44 -33.99 0.54
C PHE A 55 0.86 -33.35 1.05
N PRO A 56 1.97 -33.41 0.28
CA PRO A 56 3.27 -32.81 0.66
C PRO A 56 3.28 -31.26 0.71
N GLY A 57 2.11 -30.61 0.84
CA GLY A 57 1.92 -29.18 1.07
C GLY A 57 0.82 -28.88 2.10
N GLY A 58 0.29 -29.90 2.80
CA GLY A 58 -0.72 -29.75 3.83
C GLY A 58 -1.86 -30.76 3.71
N ASN A 59 -2.59 -30.90 4.81
CA ASN A 59 -3.76 -31.75 4.89
C ASN A 59 -4.97 -31.09 4.22
N VAL A 60 -5.67 -31.84 3.35
CA VAL A 60 -6.81 -31.32 2.59
C VAL A 60 -8.04 -32.17 2.84
N LYS A 61 -9.14 -31.50 3.21
CA LYS A 61 -10.47 -32.10 3.35
C LYS A 61 -11.22 -32.08 2.03
N PHE A 62 -11.85 -33.19 1.67
CA PHE A 62 -12.77 -33.20 0.54
C PHE A 62 -14.09 -32.51 0.88
N VAL A 63 -14.54 -31.65 -0.03
CA VAL A 63 -15.89 -31.06 0.01
C VAL A 63 -16.64 -31.39 -1.29
N PRO A 64 -17.90 -31.85 -1.23
CA PRO A 64 -18.64 -32.31 -2.41
C PRO A 64 -19.20 -31.17 -3.28
N HIS A 65 -19.07 -29.92 -2.81
CA HIS A 65 -19.59 -28.74 -3.48
C HIS A 65 -18.50 -27.68 -3.63
N MET A 66 -18.43 -27.08 -4.82
CA MET A 66 -17.53 -25.97 -5.10
C MET A 66 -17.95 -24.76 -4.27
N ARG A 67 -17.08 -24.33 -3.36
CA ARG A 67 -17.25 -23.11 -2.56
C ARG A 67 -16.03 -22.22 -2.74
N PHE A 68 -16.22 -21.05 -3.34
CA PHE A 68 -15.18 -20.03 -3.37
C PHE A 68 -15.05 -19.42 -1.97
N LEU A 69 -13.84 -19.37 -1.45
CA LEU A 69 -13.55 -18.58 -0.26
C LEU A 69 -13.52 -17.12 -0.71
N SER A 70 -14.49 -16.34 -0.27
CA SER A 70 -14.39 -14.88 -0.37
C SER A 70 -13.21 -14.43 0.48
N GLU A 71 -12.43 -13.48 -0.03
CA GLU A 71 -11.35 -12.83 0.72
C GLU A 71 -11.93 -12.29 2.03
N SER A 72 -11.58 -12.94 3.14
CA SER A 72 -12.06 -12.55 4.46
C SER A 72 -11.28 -11.34 4.91
N THR A 73 -11.85 -10.14 4.78
CA THR A 73 -12.15 -9.19 5.87
C THR A 73 -12.97 -8.04 5.25
N GLN A 74 -14.15 -7.70 5.79
CA GLN A 74 -14.89 -6.50 5.36
C GLN A 74 -14.17 -5.20 5.75
N GLU A 75 -13.11 -5.30 6.54
CA GLU A 75 -12.37 -4.21 7.15
C GLU A 75 -10.88 -4.31 6.80
N ARG A 76 -10.23 -3.18 6.52
CA ARG A 76 -8.80 -3.16 6.16
C ARG A 76 -7.94 -3.41 7.40
N ILE A 77 -6.77 -4.03 7.20
CA ILE A 77 -5.76 -4.16 8.25
C ILE A 77 -5.39 -2.76 8.77
N PRO A 78 -5.46 -2.50 10.08
CA PRO A 78 -5.14 -1.19 10.65
C PRO A 78 -3.64 -0.88 10.53
N CYS A 79 -3.32 0.39 10.28
CA CYS A 79 -1.92 0.85 10.20
C CYS A 79 -1.35 1.11 11.60
N TYR A 80 -0.21 0.48 11.89
CA TYR A 80 0.54 0.76 13.12
C TYR A 80 1.12 2.19 13.09
N ARG A 81 1.02 2.90 14.20
CA ARG A 81 1.42 4.31 14.33
C ARG A 81 1.95 4.57 15.74
N VAL A 82 3.07 5.29 15.84
CA VAL A 82 3.73 5.63 17.11
C VAL A 82 3.60 7.11 17.47
N LEU A 83 3.74 7.99 16.48
CA LEU A 83 3.70 9.45 16.64
C LEU A 83 2.47 10.02 15.96
N ASP A 84 1.83 11.02 16.57
CA ASP A 84 0.73 11.78 15.98
C ASP A 84 1.23 12.82 14.94
N ASP A 85 0.33 13.63 14.38
CA ASP A 85 0.70 14.62 13.33
C ASP A 85 1.49 15.81 13.90
N ASN A 86 1.48 15.99 15.21
CA ASN A 86 2.26 17.01 15.91
C ASN A 86 3.64 16.47 16.37
N GLY A 87 3.87 15.17 16.24
CA GLY A 87 5.08 14.48 16.68
C GLY A 87 5.01 13.95 18.12
N ASP A 88 3.84 14.00 18.76
CA ASP A 88 3.65 13.49 20.12
C ASP A 88 3.42 11.97 20.10
N THR A 89 3.90 11.27 21.12
CA THR A 89 3.70 9.82 21.25
C THR A 89 2.25 9.48 21.56
N ILE A 90 1.68 8.53 20.82
CA ILE A 90 0.32 8.05 21.04
C ILE A 90 0.28 7.22 22.34
N LEU A 91 -0.74 7.44 23.18
CA LEU A 91 -0.91 6.73 24.45
C LEU A 91 -1.11 5.23 24.23
N GLY A 92 -0.41 4.40 25.02
CA GLY A 92 -0.54 2.95 24.97
C GLY A 92 0.30 2.25 23.89
N THR A 93 1.09 3.01 23.13
CA THR A 93 2.02 2.42 22.17
C THR A 93 3.25 1.86 22.88
N GLN A 94 3.57 0.59 22.64
CA GLN A 94 4.84 0.00 23.05
C GLN A 94 5.93 0.43 22.05
N SER A 95 6.54 1.60 22.26
CA SER A 95 7.67 2.07 21.45
C SER A 95 8.99 1.89 22.19
N VAL A 96 10.02 1.49 21.43
CA VAL A 96 11.40 1.54 21.91
C VAL A 96 11.89 2.97 21.77
N GLN A 97 12.35 3.55 22.87
CA GLN A 97 12.92 4.89 22.85
C GLN A 97 14.26 4.86 22.13
N VAL A 98 14.41 5.74 21.15
CA VAL A 98 15.65 5.94 20.41
C VAL A 98 16.49 6.96 21.18
N SER A 99 17.81 6.78 21.23
CA SER A 99 18.67 7.78 21.87
C SER A 99 18.64 9.10 21.09
N GLU A 100 18.83 10.21 21.79
CA GLU A 100 18.83 11.55 21.18
C GLU A 100 19.82 11.64 20.02
N ASP A 101 21.03 11.11 20.18
CA ASP A 101 22.07 11.09 19.14
C ASP A 101 21.60 10.39 17.86
N VAL A 102 20.91 9.26 18.00
CA VAL A 102 20.39 8.50 16.85
C VAL A 102 19.22 9.25 16.22
N ALA A 103 18.32 9.82 17.01
CA ALA A 103 17.20 10.60 16.51
C ALA A 103 17.66 11.83 15.72
N VAL A 104 18.63 12.58 16.25
CA VAL A 104 19.23 13.74 15.58
C VAL A 104 19.95 13.31 14.30
N LYS A 105 20.68 12.19 14.32
CA LYS A 105 21.33 11.65 13.13
C LYS A 105 20.32 11.27 12.05
N MET A 106 19.22 10.62 12.41
CA MET A 106 18.14 10.28 11.49
C MET A 106 17.53 11.54 10.87
N TYR A 107 17.24 12.55 11.68
CA TYR A 107 16.72 13.83 11.20
C TYR A 107 17.66 14.51 10.19
N ASN A 108 18.94 14.61 10.54
CA ASN A 108 19.96 15.18 9.64
C ASN A 108 20.05 14.42 8.32
N ASN A 109 19.97 13.09 8.35
CA ASN A 109 19.99 12.27 7.15
C ASN A 109 18.75 12.51 6.27
N MET A 110 17.56 12.68 6.85
CA MET A 110 16.34 12.99 6.08
C MET A 110 16.45 14.36 5.38
N VAL A 111 16.94 15.39 6.08
CA VAL A 111 17.16 16.72 5.48
C VAL A 111 18.24 16.69 4.40
N ALA A 112 19.32 15.94 4.62
CA ALA A 112 20.37 15.76 3.64
C ALA A 112 19.84 15.07 2.36
N LEU A 113 19.03 14.02 2.51
CA LEU A 113 18.39 13.33 1.39
C LEU A 113 17.52 14.28 0.57
N GLN A 114 16.68 15.09 1.22
CA GLN A 114 15.84 16.08 0.55
C GLN A 114 16.66 17.14 -0.22
N THR A 115 17.80 17.53 0.35
CA THR A 115 18.74 18.47 -0.30
C THR A 115 19.39 17.83 -1.52
N MET A 116 19.85 16.59 -1.41
CA MET A 116 20.42 15.84 -2.52
C MET A 116 19.40 15.64 -3.65
N ASP A 117 18.15 15.31 -3.31
CA ASP A 117 17.08 15.16 -4.28
C ASP A 117 16.87 16.42 -5.11
N THR A 118 16.88 17.60 -4.46
CA THR A 118 16.76 18.88 -5.16
C THR A 118 17.92 19.12 -6.14
N ILE A 119 19.15 18.86 -5.70
CA ILE A 119 20.36 19.09 -6.51
C ILE A 119 20.40 18.15 -7.71
N PHE A 120 20.16 16.86 -7.49
CA PHE A 120 20.26 15.86 -8.55
C PHE A 120 19.08 15.91 -9.51
N TYR A 121 17.89 16.26 -9.04
CA TYR A 121 16.75 16.55 -9.90
C TYR A 121 17.07 17.69 -10.88
N GLU A 122 17.64 18.80 -10.40
CA GLU A 122 18.03 19.91 -11.27
C GLU A 122 19.21 19.55 -12.19
N ALA A 123 20.18 18.78 -11.71
CA ALA A 123 21.28 18.28 -12.53
C ALA A 123 20.77 17.40 -13.69
N GLN A 124 19.75 16.57 -13.45
CA GLN A 124 19.11 15.75 -14.47
C GLN A 124 18.40 16.63 -15.51
N ARG A 125 17.64 17.64 -15.08
CA ARG A 125 16.94 18.57 -15.99
C ARG A 125 17.89 19.39 -16.87
N GLN A 126 19.11 19.62 -16.40
CA GLN A 126 20.18 20.26 -17.17
C GLN A 126 20.97 19.28 -18.06
N GLY A 127 20.62 17.99 -18.06
CA GLY A 127 21.31 16.97 -18.84
C GLY A 127 22.70 16.61 -18.32
N ARG A 128 23.04 16.97 -17.07
CA ARG A 128 24.33 16.64 -16.45
C ARG A 128 24.40 15.18 -15.99
N ILE A 129 23.26 14.58 -15.70
CA ILE A 129 23.08 13.16 -15.39
C ILE A 129 21.89 12.60 -16.19
N SER A 130 21.94 11.33 -16.58
CA SER A 130 20.95 10.72 -17.47
C SER A 130 19.67 10.28 -16.75
N PHE A 131 19.77 9.83 -15.50
CA PHE A 131 18.66 9.28 -14.74
C PHE A 131 18.79 9.58 -13.25
N TYR A 132 17.70 10.00 -12.63
CA TYR A 132 17.57 10.20 -11.19
C TYR A 132 16.11 10.02 -10.77
N VAL A 133 15.89 9.48 -9.57
CA VAL A 133 14.56 9.31 -8.97
C VAL A 133 14.62 9.86 -7.56
N THR A 134 13.68 10.75 -7.24
CA THR A 134 13.58 11.42 -5.95
C THR A 134 12.86 10.54 -4.92
N ALA A 135 13.25 10.66 -3.66
CA ALA A 135 12.63 9.96 -2.53
C ALA A 135 11.71 10.87 -1.69
N ASN A 136 11.20 11.95 -2.29
CA ASN A 136 10.31 12.91 -1.62
C ASN A 136 9.09 12.22 -0.98
N GLY A 137 8.92 12.41 0.33
CA GLY A 137 7.85 11.80 1.11
C GLY A 137 8.12 10.36 1.57
N GLU A 138 9.27 9.79 1.19
CA GLU A 138 9.72 8.45 1.59
C GLU A 138 11.02 8.51 2.43
N GLU A 139 11.38 9.68 2.95
CA GLU A 139 12.62 9.88 3.69
C GLU A 139 12.63 9.07 4.99
N ALA A 140 11.51 9.09 5.72
CA ALA A 140 11.38 8.43 7.00
C ALA A 140 11.50 6.90 6.87
N ILE A 141 10.86 6.29 5.86
CA ILE A 141 10.93 4.84 5.66
C ILE A 141 12.35 4.41 5.29
N ASN A 142 13.05 5.18 4.45
CA ASN A 142 14.40 4.87 4.02
C ASN A 142 15.42 4.99 5.17
N ILE A 143 15.35 6.07 5.95
CA ILE A 143 16.31 6.32 7.04
C ILE A 143 15.99 5.48 8.29
N ALA A 144 14.72 5.35 8.67
CA ALA A 144 14.35 4.62 9.90
C ALA A 144 14.50 3.10 9.74
N SER A 145 14.19 2.54 8.56
CA SER A 145 14.43 1.12 8.31
C SER A 145 15.92 0.80 8.36
N ALA A 146 16.77 1.62 7.71
CA ALA A 146 18.21 1.46 7.76
C ALA A 146 18.79 1.61 9.17
N ALA A 147 18.25 2.53 9.99
CA ALA A 147 18.68 2.72 11.37
C ALA A 147 18.34 1.54 12.29
N ALA A 148 17.36 0.70 11.91
CA ALA A 148 16.98 -0.49 12.64
C ALA A 148 17.82 -1.74 12.29
N LEU A 149 18.61 -1.68 11.22
CA LEU A 149 19.46 -2.77 10.75
C LEU A 149 20.85 -2.75 11.40
N SER A 150 21.49 -3.92 11.43
CA SER A 150 22.92 -4.05 11.72
C SER A 150 23.75 -3.77 10.46
N MET A 151 25.04 -3.47 10.65
CA MET A 151 25.97 -3.19 9.54
C MET A 151 26.22 -4.39 8.64
N ASP A 152 25.97 -5.61 9.12
CA ASP A 152 26.16 -6.86 8.38
C ASP A 152 24.90 -7.32 7.63
N ASP A 153 23.78 -6.59 7.77
CA ASP A 153 22.53 -6.95 7.11
C ASP A 153 22.58 -6.68 5.61
N VAL A 154 22.07 -7.63 4.83
CA VAL A 154 22.03 -7.52 3.36
C VAL A 154 20.79 -6.73 2.93
N ILE A 155 21.00 -5.69 2.13
CA ILE A 155 19.94 -4.83 1.60
C ILE A 155 19.76 -5.08 0.09
N PHE A 156 18.52 -5.31 -0.33
CA PHE A 156 18.12 -5.38 -1.73
C PHE A 156 17.30 -4.13 -2.08
N PRO A 157 17.91 -3.10 -2.68
CA PRO A 157 17.22 -1.84 -2.93
C PRO A 157 16.24 -1.94 -4.10
N GLN A 158 15.11 -1.24 -3.99
CA GLN A 158 14.16 -1.01 -5.08
C GLN A 158 14.04 0.49 -5.34
N VAL A 159 13.81 0.86 -6.61
CA VAL A 159 13.49 2.25 -6.99
C VAL A 159 11.98 2.45 -6.86
N THR A 160 11.55 3.41 -6.04
CA THR A 160 10.15 3.81 -5.97
C THR A 160 9.82 4.75 -7.13
N TYR A 161 8.91 4.34 -8.00
CA TYR A 161 8.38 5.20 -9.05
C TYR A 161 7.09 5.87 -8.58
N HIS A 162 7.13 7.18 -8.39
CA HIS A 162 5.90 7.95 -8.26
C HIS A 162 5.23 8.10 -9.64
N HIS A 163 4.08 7.45 -9.84
CA HIS A 163 3.18 7.78 -10.93
C HIS A 163 2.39 9.03 -10.53
N THR A 164 2.87 10.22 -10.92
CA THR A 164 2.05 11.43 -10.85
C THR A 164 0.96 11.34 -11.92
N ASN A 165 -0.26 10.99 -11.50
CA ASN A 165 -1.48 11.13 -12.31
C ASN A 165 -1.75 12.61 -12.64
#